data_AF-A0A650CL02-F1
#
_entry.id   AF-A0A650CL02-F1
#
_cell.length_a   1.000
_cell.length_b   1.000
_cell.length_c   1.000
_cell.angle_alpha   90.00
_cell.angle_beta   90.00
_cell.angle_gamma   90.00
#
_symmetry.space_group_name_H-M   'P 1'
#
loop_
_entity.id
_entity.type
_entity.pdbx_description
1 polymer ?
#
loop_
_entity_poly.entity_id
_entity_poly.type
_entity_poly.pdbx_seq_one_letter_code
_entity_poly.pdbx_strand_id
1 'polypeptide(L)'
;MLSSVIQNCILLTLQKVSVNFCNVYSLEVWDKLVKGKTGNFVIVGRSEGERGEIKWYDHEVKGRLTLRIDRGTLKAYFQNEEKTINLLDLGYIYTWVSEKISSSNRYIGLCQTSKRRGRIEVTVVKGIDVYTSLDKEKIDFILTQIFGEGVKLLKVVVSDDFKHVYLQFFRNGVYWFSEMERLALKHQSLTKELIDLKKEIMSILNR
;
A
#
# COMPACT_ATOMS: atom_id res chain seq x y z
N MET A 1 4.02 28.64 0.91
CA MET A 1 4.55 27.76 1.98
C MET A 1 3.60 26.63 2.34
N LEU A 2 2.38 26.89 2.86
CA LEU A 2 1.48 25.83 3.34
C LEU A 2 1.06 24.80 2.27
N SER A 3 0.84 25.26 1.03
CA SER A 3 0.58 24.37 -0.11
C SER A 3 1.70 23.33 -0.32
N SER A 4 2.97 23.75 -0.17
CA SER A 4 4.12 22.84 -0.26
C SER A 4 4.20 21.86 0.91
N VAL A 5 3.88 22.31 2.14
CA VAL A 5 3.77 21.43 3.31
C VAL A 5 2.72 20.34 3.06
N ILE A 6 1.53 20.74 2.58
CA ILE A 6 0.45 19.81 2.25
C ILE A 6 0.87 18.83 1.15
N GLN A 7 1.51 19.31 0.09
CA GLN A 7 2.00 18.46 -0.99
C GLN A 7 2.98 17.39 -0.47
N ASN A 8 3.94 17.78 0.37
CA ASN A 8 4.92 16.84 0.94
C ASN A 8 4.28 15.83 1.90
N CYS A 9 3.36 16.26 2.77
CA CYS A 9 2.58 15.35 3.61
C CYS A 9 1.85 14.30 2.75
N ILE A 10 1.19 14.75 1.68
CA ILE A 10 0.43 13.87 0.78
C ILE A 10 1.35 12.90 0.05
N LEU A 11 2.46 13.39 -0.52
CA LEU A 11 3.42 12.55 -1.24
C LEU A 11 4.02 11.46 -0.35
N LEU A 12 4.48 11.83 0.85
CA LEU A 12 5.07 10.85 1.79
C LEU A 12 4.04 9.85 2.30
N THR A 13 2.79 10.29 2.51
CA THR A 13 1.68 9.38 2.84
C THR A 13 1.41 8.41 1.69
N LEU A 14 1.33 8.90 0.46
CA LEU A 14 1.15 8.06 -0.71
C LEU A 14 2.29 7.07 -0.89
N GLN A 15 3.55 7.50 -0.75
CA GLN A 15 4.70 6.61 -0.86
C GLN A 15 4.60 5.46 0.15
N LYS A 16 4.28 5.77 1.42
CA LYS A 16 4.10 4.76 2.47
C LYS A 16 2.94 3.81 2.18
N VAL A 17 1.77 4.33 1.81
CA VAL A 17 0.57 3.51 1.54
C VAL A 17 0.70 2.72 0.23
N SER A 18 1.36 3.28 -0.77
CA SER A 18 1.48 2.68 -2.11
C SER A 18 2.32 1.42 -2.14
N VAL A 19 3.16 1.15 -1.12
CA VAL A 19 3.84 -0.13 -0.96
C VAL A 19 2.81 -1.29 -0.96
N ASN A 20 1.65 -1.07 -0.34
CA ASN A 20 0.55 -2.03 -0.36
C ASN A 20 -0.09 -2.19 -1.75
N PHE A 21 0.15 -1.29 -2.70
CA PHE A 21 -0.44 -1.27 -4.06
C PHE A 21 0.62 -1.24 -5.17
N CYS A 22 1.75 -1.94 -4.99
CA CYS A 22 2.83 -2.05 -5.98
C CYS A 22 3.44 -0.70 -6.40
N ASN A 23 3.48 0.25 -5.47
CA ASN A 23 3.91 1.64 -5.67
C ASN A 23 3.15 2.38 -6.77
N VAL A 24 1.94 1.92 -7.14
CA VAL A 24 1.10 2.57 -8.13
C VAL A 24 0.29 3.66 -7.44
N TYR A 25 0.73 4.91 -7.58
CA TYR A 25 -0.01 6.08 -7.11
C TYR A 25 -0.01 7.19 -8.16
N SER A 26 -0.99 8.09 -8.05
CA SER A 26 -1.04 9.33 -8.80
C SER A 26 -1.06 10.52 -7.84
N LEU A 27 -0.44 11.62 -8.28
CA LEU A 27 -0.44 12.90 -7.58
C LEU A 27 -0.75 14.00 -8.60
N GLU A 28 -1.83 14.73 -8.36
CA GLU A 28 -2.27 15.88 -9.15
C GLU A 28 -2.11 17.13 -8.28
N VAL A 29 -1.42 18.14 -8.80
CA VAL A 29 -1.12 19.38 -8.10
C VAL A 29 -1.66 20.55 -8.90
N TRP A 30 -2.55 21.33 -8.28
CA TRP A 30 -3.10 22.59 -8.80
C TRP A 30 -2.84 23.72 -7.81
N ASP A 31 -3.15 24.96 -8.21
CA ASP A 31 -3.10 26.09 -7.27
C ASP A 31 -3.99 25.79 -6.05
N LYS A 32 -3.38 25.81 -4.86
CA LYS A 32 -4.02 25.57 -3.55
C LYS A 32 -4.72 24.21 -3.36
N LEU A 33 -4.63 23.27 -4.32
CA LEU A 33 -5.28 21.96 -4.25
C LEU A 33 -4.28 20.86 -4.66
N VAL A 34 -4.15 19.85 -3.81
CA VAL A 34 -3.35 18.65 -4.09
C VAL A 34 -4.25 17.44 -3.95
N LYS A 35 -4.21 16.51 -4.91
CA LYS A 35 -4.98 15.27 -4.86
C LYS A 35 -4.07 14.09 -5.13
N GLY A 36 -4.10 13.13 -4.22
CA GLY A 36 -3.37 11.89 -4.29
C GLY A 36 -4.30 10.68 -4.33
N LYS A 37 -3.92 9.64 -5.07
CA LYS A 37 -4.66 8.37 -5.09
C LYS A 37 -3.71 7.17 -5.20
N THR A 38 -3.99 6.11 -4.45
CA THR A 38 -3.37 4.77 -4.61
C THR A 38 -4.40 3.69 -4.31
N GLY A 39 -4.70 2.82 -5.28
CA GLY A 39 -5.83 1.89 -5.17
C GLY A 39 -7.14 2.63 -4.85
N ASN A 40 -7.73 2.29 -3.70
CA ASN A 40 -8.96 2.92 -3.20
C ASN A 40 -8.71 4.05 -2.18
N PHE A 41 -7.47 4.22 -1.74
CA PHE A 41 -7.08 5.32 -0.87
C PHE A 41 -7.00 6.61 -1.68
N VAL A 42 -7.69 7.65 -1.23
CA VAL A 42 -7.65 8.99 -1.80
C VAL A 42 -7.36 9.99 -0.70
N ILE A 43 -6.49 10.95 -1.01
CA ILE A 43 -6.09 12.01 -0.10
C ILE A 43 -6.15 13.35 -0.85
N VAL A 44 -6.72 14.35 -0.21
CA VAL A 44 -6.96 15.67 -0.79
C VAL A 44 -6.50 16.73 0.19
N GLY A 45 -5.63 17.60 -0.27
CA GLY A 45 -5.10 18.73 0.47
C GLY A 45 -5.58 20.05 -0.13
N ARG A 46 -6.01 20.99 0.71
CA ARG A 46 -6.38 22.35 0.30
C ARG A 46 -5.71 23.39 1.19
N SER A 47 -5.29 24.51 0.62
CA SER A 47 -4.73 25.64 1.38
C SER A 47 -5.38 26.97 1.02
N GLU A 48 -5.68 27.78 2.02
CA GLU A 48 -6.21 29.13 1.85
C GLU A 48 -5.54 30.07 2.87
N GLY A 49 -4.70 30.97 2.38
CA GLY A 49 -3.89 31.85 3.24
C GLY A 49 -3.01 31.04 4.20
N GLU A 50 -3.19 31.28 5.50
CA GLU A 50 -2.47 30.60 6.59
C GLU A 50 -3.15 29.32 7.08
N ARG A 51 -4.25 28.89 6.44
CA ARG A 51 -5.02 27.71 6.82
C ARG A 51 -4.94 26.64 5.76
N GLY A 52 -4.92 25.39 6.19
CA GLY A 52 -4.80 24.23 5.34
C GLY A 52 -5.60 23.07 5.88
N GLU A 53 -5.97 22.16 5.00
CA GLU A 53 -6.73 20.98 5.35
C GLU A 53 -6.26 19.80 4.51
N ILE A 54 -6.05 18.66 5.14
CA ILE A 54 -5.83 17.37 4.49
C ILE A 54 -6.99 16.46 4.88
N LYS A 55 -7.73 15.97 3.90
CA LYS A 55 -8.77 14.95 4.05
C LYS A 55 -8.32 13.70 3.35
N TRP A 56 -8.54 12.54 3.97
CA TRP A 56 -8.31 11.27 3.31
C TRP A 56 -9.48 10.34 3.56
N TYR A 57 -9.62 9.39 2.66
CA TYR A 57 -10.60 8.34 2.78
C TYR A 57 -10.07 7.08 2.08
N ASP A 58 -10.29 5.94 2.72
CA ASP A 58 -10.23 4.63 2.10
C ASP A 58 -11.62 3.96 2.20
N HIS A 59 -11.68 2.64 2.11
CA HIS A 59 -12.94 1.90 2.22
C HIS A 59 -13.61 1.97 3.60
N GLU A 60 -12.86 2.22 4.67
CA GLU A 60 -13.34 2.08 6.05
C GLU A 60 -13.13 3.35 6.88
N VAL A 61 -12.08 4.10 6.57
CA VAL A 61 -11.63 5.23 7.38
C VAL A 61 -11.78 6.51 6.58
N LYS A 62 -12.40 7.51 7.20
CA LYS A 62 -12.39 8.89 6.75
C LYS A 62 -11.72 9.74 7.80
N GLY A 63 -10.67 10.46 7.40
CA GLY A 63 -9.92 11.33 8.28
C GLY A 63 -9.81 12.76 7.77
N ARG A 64 -9.58 13.66 8.70
CA ARG A 64 -9.40 15.08 8.46
C ARG A 64 -8.33 15.61 9.40
N LEU A 65 -7.38 16.33 8.83
CA LEU A 65 -6.34 17.06 9.54
C LEU A 65 -6.38 18.52 9.11
N THR A 66 -6.35 19.41 10.09
CA THR A 66 -6.30 20.86 9.85
C THR A 66 -4.90 21.35 10.14
N LEU A 67 -4.39 22.25 9.30
CA LEU A 67 -3.11 22.92 9.46
C LEU A 67 -3.34 24.42 9.60
N ARG A 68 -2.61 25.06 10.51
CA ARG A 68 -2.61 26.52 10.65
C ARG A 68 -1.20 27.02 10.90
N ILE A 69 -0.80 28.04 10.14
CA ILE A 69 0.42 28.78 10.42
C ILE A 69 0.09 29.90 11.40
N ASP A 70 0.91 30.04 12.45
CA ASP A 70 0.77 31.08 13.47
C ASP A 70 2.15 31.48 13.99
N ARG A 71 2.53 32.75 13.82
CA ARG A 71 3.76 33.35 14.36
C ARG A 71 5.03 32.46 14.23
N GLY A 72 5.31 31.98 13.02
CA GLY A 72 6.51 31.16 12.76
C GLY A 72 6.40 29.68 13.13
N THR A 73 5.22 29.23 13.58
CA THR A 73 4.93 27.82 13.88
C THR A 73 3.83 27.27 12.98
N LEU A 74 3.84 25.95 12.80
CA LEU A 74 2.77 25.19 12.18
C LEU A 74 2.05 24.39 13.27
N LYS A 75 0.74 24.60 13.40
CA LYS A 75 -0.15 23.83 14.26
C LYS A 75 -0.94 22.85 13.41
N ALA A 76 -0.88 21.58 13.77
CA ALA A 76 -1.62 20.49 13.15
C ALA A 76 -2.63 19.92 14.14
N TYR A 77 -3.87 19.77 13.68
CA TYR A 77 -4.99 19.30 14.48
C TYR A 77 -5.55 18.04 13.84
N PHE A 78 -5.54 16.94 14.60
CA PHE A 78 -6.14 15.67 14.20
C PHE A 78 -6.98 15.12 15.35
N GLN A 79 -8.30 15.07 15.16
CA GLN A 79 -9.24 14.70 16.23
C GLN A 79 -9.01 15.54 17.50
N ASN A 80 -8.68 14.90 18.63
CA ASN A 80 -8.40 15.55 19.92
C ASN A 80 -6.90 15.81 20.14
N GLU A 81 -6.05 15.53 19.15
CA GLU A 81 -4.61 15.74 19.23
C GLU A 81 -4.22 17.04 18.51
N GLU A 82 -3.41 17.85 19.21
CA GLU A 82 -2.73 19.00 18.64
C GLU A 82 -1.22 18.74 18.61
N LYS A 83 -0.59 19.11 17.49
CA LYS A 83 0.86 19.13 17.36
C LYS A 83 1.33 20.50 16.87
N THR A 84 2.16 21.17 17.66
CA THR A 84 2.81 22.43 17.27
C THR A 84 4.27 22.15 16.89
N ILE A 85 4.70 22.65 15.73
CA ILE A 85 6.02 22.39 15.16
C ILE A 85 6.62 23.70 14.63
N ASN A 86 7.93 23.89 14.81
CA ASN A 86 8.65 25.02 14.22
C ASN A 86 8.71 24.86 12.69
N LEU A 87 8.53 25.95 11.94
CA LEU A 87 8.60 25.91 10.47
C LEU A 87 9.98 25.48 9.92
N LEU A 88 11.03 25.49 10.74
CA LEU A 88 12.35 24.97 10.39
C LEU A 88 12.43 23.43 10.47
N ASP A 89 11.51 22.78 11.21
CA ASP A 89 11.54 21.34 11.53
C ASP A 89 10.42 20.55 10.85
N LEU A 90 10.05 20.94 9.62
CA LEU A 90 8.90 20.37 8.90
C LEU A 90 9.03 18.85 8.58
N GLY A 91 10.22 18.26 8.65
CA GLY A 91 10.38 16.81 8.48
C GLY A 91 9.54 15.99 9.48
N TYR A 92 9.37 16.49 10.71
CA TYR A 92 8.59 15.80 11.73
C TYR A 92 7.09 15.80 11.40
N ILE A 93 6.54 16.90 10.87
CA ILE A 93 5.11 16.95 10.54
C ILE A 93 4.77 15.94 9.45
N TYR A 94 5.65 15.78 8.45
CA TYR A 94 5.41 14.86 7.35
C TYR A 94 5.29 13.41 7.84
N THR A 95 6.20 13.01 8.73
CA THR A 95 6.23 11.67 9.32
C THR A 95 5.00 11.43 10.20
N TRP A 96 4.69 12.38 11.09
CA TRP A 96 3.55 12.27 11.98
C TRP A 96 2.21 12.17 11.23
N VAL A 97 2.01 13.00 10.20
CA VAL A 97 0.83 12.94 9.33
C VAL A 97 0.75 11.60 8.61
N SER A 98 1.85 11.17 8.00
CA SER A 98 1.93 9.88 7.31
C SER A 98 1.54 8.72 8.23
N GLU A 99 2.03 8.68 9.46
CA GLU A 99 1.70 7.66 10.46
C GLU A 99 0.23 7.65 10.86
N LYS A 100 -0.37 8.81 11.11
CA LYS A 100 -1.80 8.91 11.45
C LYS A 100 -2.70 8.43 10.32
N ILE A 101 -2.26 8.59 9.07
CA ILE A 101 -3.05 8.24 7.88
C ILE A 101 -2.83 6.77 7.46
N SER A 102 -1.65 6.21 7.65
CA SER A 102 -1.26 4.90 7.09
C SER A 102 -1.50 3.69 8.00
N SER A 103 -1.85 3.91 9.28
CA SER A 103 -1.90 2.85 10.30
C SER A 103 -3.02 1.81 10.13
N SER A 104 -4.00 2.04 9.25
CA SER A 104 -5.20 1.18 9.12
C SER A 104 -5.20 0.20 7.95
N ASN A 105 -4.21 0.21 7.06
CA ASN A 105 -4.48 -0.28 5.70
C ASN A 105 -4.29 -1.81 5.53
N ARG A 106 -5.35 -2.57 5.82
CA ARG A 106 -5.50 -4.01 5.53
C ARG A 106 -5.84 -4.31 4.07
N TYR A 107 -5.95 -3.29 3.22
CA TYR A 107 -6.19 -3.47 1.80
C TYR A 107 -4.87 -3.53 1.04
N ILE A 108 -4.66 -4.64 0.35
CA ILE A 108 -3.45 -4.92 -0.41
C ILE A 108 -3.81 -5.03 -1.88
N GLY A 109 -3.15 -4.22 -2.70
CA GLY A 109 -3.22 -4.28 -4.15
C GLY A 109 -2.36 -5.41 -4.70
N LEU A 110 -3.02 -6.29 -5.44
CA LEU A 110 -2.46 -7.31 -6.30
C LEU A 110 -2.44 -6.78 -7.75
N CYS A 111 -1.26 -6.70 -8.34
CA CYS A 111 -1.04 -6.04 -9.62
C CYS A 111 -0.94 -7.04 -10.76
N GLN A 112 -1.52 -6.65 -11.89
CA GLN A 112 -1.45 -7.40 -13.13
C GLN A 112 -1.20 -6.45 -14.30
N THR A 113 -0.22 -6.77 -15.13
CA THR A 113 0.04 -6.03 -16.36
C THR A 113 -0.97 -6.46 -17.43
N SER A 114 -1.76 -5.50 -17.91
CA SER A 114 -2.76 -5.69 -18.95
C SER A 114 -2.09 -6.01 -20.29
N LYS A 115 -2.36 -7.20 -20.85
CA LYS A 115 -1.80 -7.64 -22.15
C LYS A 115 -2.10 -6.68 -23.30
N ARG A 116 -3.23 -5.96 -23.25
CA ARG A 116 -3.69 -5.08 -24.34
C ARG A 116 -3.06 -3.69 -24.34
N ARG A 117 -2.64 -3.18 -23.18
CA ARG A 117 -2.23 -1.76 -23.03
C ARG A 117 -0.92 -1.56 -22.28
N GLY A 118 -0.29 -2.63 -21.79
CA GLY A 118 0.92 -2.54 -20.95
C GLY A 118 0.70 -1.81 -19.62
N ARG A 119 -0.56 -1.47 -19.28
CA ARG A 119 -0.91 -0.74 -18.06
C ARG A 119 -0.98 -1.71 -16.88
N ILE A 120 -0.58 -1.23 -15.71
CA ILE A 120 -0.75 -1.97 -14.46
C ILE A 120 -2.20 -1.78 -13.99
N GLU A 121 -2.92 -2.88 -13.87
CA GLU A 121 -4.24 -2.97 -13.26
C GLU A 121 -4.06 -3.49 -11.82
N VAL A 122 -4.82 -2.93 -10.88
CA VAL A 122 -4.70 -3.26 -9.45
C VAL A 122 -6.01 -3.86 -8.96
N THR A 123 -5.96 -5.10 -8.50
CA THR A 123 -7.04 -5.78 -7.79
C THR A 123 -6.81 -5.64 -6.30
N VAL A 124 -7.82 -5.17 -5.57
CA VAL A 124 -7.69 -4.91 -4.12
C VAL A 124 -8.27 -6.09 -3.34
N VAL A 125 -7.48 -6.61 -2.41
CA VAL A 125 -7.88 -7.69 -1.49
C VAL A 125 -7.74 -7.19 -0.06
N LYS A 126 -8.73 -7.50 0.79
CA LYS A 126 -8.63 -7.27 2.23
C LYS A 126 -7.91 -8.45 2.88
N GLY A 127 -6.78 -8.20 3.54
CA GLY A 127 -5.92 -9.26 4.03
C GLY A 127 -4.62 -8.77 4.64
N ILE A 128 -3.66 -9.68 4.76
CA ILE A 128 -2.33 -9.44 5.32
C ILE A 128 -1.27 -9.95 4.34
N ASP A 129 -0.24 -9.14 4.08
CA ASP A 129 0.94 -9.56 3.33
C ASP A 129 1.92 -10.22 4.30
N VAL A 130 2.15 -11.52 4.12
CA VAL A 130 2.98 -12.34 5.01
C VAL A 130 4.32 -12.71 4.36
N TYR A 131 4.65 -12.16 3.19
CA TYR A 131 5.82 -12.58 2.42
C TYR A 131 7.14 -12.48 3.19
N THR A 132 7.31 -11.44 4.01
CA THR A 132 8.54 -11.23 4.80
C THR A 132 8.76 -12.28 5.89
N SER A 133 7.72 -13.03 6.26
CA SER A 133 7.75 -14.04 7.32
C SER A 133 7.97 -15.47 6.79
N LEU A 134 8.08 -15.65 5.48
CA LEU A 134 8.21 -16.95 4.83
C LEU A 134 9.66 -17.32 4.54
N ASP A 135 9.92 -18.63 4.48
CA ASP A 135 11.18 -19.17 3.96
C ASP A 135 11.30 -18.91 2.46
N LYS A 136 12.18 -17.98 2.10
CA LYS A 136 12.38 -17.53 0.72
C LYS A 136 12.98 -18.63 -0.15
N GLU A 137 13.89 -19.45 0.39
CA GLU A 137 14.57 -20.49 -0.39
C GLU A 137 13.58 -21.57 -0.83
N LYS A 138 12.73 -22.02 0.09
CA LYS A 138 11.66 -22.99 -0.21
C LYS A 138 10.70 -22.46 -1.27
N ILE A 139 10.31 -21.19 -1.16
CA ILE A 139 9.42 -20.56 -2.12
C ILE A 139 10.09 -20.43 -3.49
N ASP A 140 11.30 -19.90 -3.56
CA ASP A 140 12.02 -19.70 -4.82
C ASP A 140 12.24 -21.03 -5.55
N PHE A 141 12.47 -22.13 -4.82
CA PHE A 141 12.53 -23.48 -5.39
C PHE A 141 11.19 -23.88 -6.05
N ILE A 142 10.07 -23.80 -5.34
CA ILE A 142 8.74 -24.14 -5.88
C ILE A 142 8.43 -23.29 -7.12
N LEU A 143 8.73 -21.99 -7.07
CA LEU A 143 8.42 -21.08 -8.17
C LEU A 143 9.26 -21.33 -9.42
N THR A 144 10.53 -21.69 -9.25
CA THR A 144 11.40 -22.09 -10.36
C THR A 144 10.83 -23.33 -11.06
N GLN A 145 10.28 -24.30 -10.32
CA GLN A 145 9.63 -25.48 -10.90
C GLN A 145 8.34 -25.16 -11.66
N ILE A 146 7.53 -24.19 -11.20
CA ILE A 146 6.25 -23.83 -11.84
C ILE A 146 6.45 -22.95 -13.08
N PHE A 147 7.32 -21.95 -12.99
CA PHE A 147 7.38 -20.86 -13.97
C PHE A 147 8.73 -20.73 -14.69
N GLY A 148 9.72 -21.53 -14.31
CA GLY A 148 11.10 -21.42 -14.78
C GLY A 148 11.85 -20.25 -14.16
N GLU A 149 13.12 -20.11 -14.54
CA GLU A 149 14.02 -19.07 -14.03
C GLU A 149 13.53 -17.65 -14.31
N GLY A 150 13.86 -16.73 -13.40
CA GLY A 150 13.62 -15.30 -13.53
C GLY A 150 12.24 -14.82 -13.05
N VAL A 151 11.43 -15.69 -12.45
CA VAL A 151 10.22 -15.27 -11.72
C VAL A 151 10.57 -14.86 -10.30
N LYS A 152 10.13 -13.67 -9.91
CA LYS A 152 10.27 -13.15 -8.54
C LYS A 152 8.91 -13.09 -7.86
N LEU A 153 8.76 -13.71 -6.69
CA LEU A 153 7.61 -13.47 -5.82
C LEU A 153 7.76 -12.13 -5.12
N LEU A 154 6.68 -11.35 -5.11
CA LEU A 154 6.65 -10.01 -4.53
C LEU A 154 5.78 -9.94 -3.28
N LYS A 155 4.65 -10.68 -3.25
CA LYS A 155 3.69 -10.65 -2.15
C LYS A 155 3.05 -12.01 -1.95
N VAL A 156 2.73 -12.31 -0.70
CA VAL A 156 1.89 -13.44 -0.30
C VAL A 156 0.78 -12.87 0.55
N VAL A 157 -0.41 -12.75 -0.04
CA VAL A 157 -1.54 -12.11 0.63
C VAL A 157 -2.52 -13.18 1.05
N VAL A 158 -2.80 -13.25 2.35
CA VAL A 158 -3.88 -14.07 2.89
C VAL A 158 -5.08 -13.18 3.13
N SER A 159 -6.25 -13.58 2.62
CA SER A 159 -7.49 -12.85 2.84
C SER A 159 -7.89 -12.87 4.32
N ASP A 160 -8.62 -11.84 4.76
CA ASP A 160 -9.07 -11.72 6.17
C ASP A 160 -10.01 -12.83 6.62
N ASP A 161 -10.69 -13.51 5.70
CA ASP A 161 -11.50 -14.70 5.99
C ASP A 161 -10.66 -15.99 6.07
N PHE A 162 -9.35 -15.88 5.88
CA PHE A 162 -8.36 -16.96 5.92
C PHE A 162 -8.63 -18.10 4.93
N LYS A 163 -9.43 -17.85 3.88
CA LYS A 163 -9.75 -18.88 2.88
C LYS A 163 -8.80 -18.85 1.70
N HIS A 164 -8.43 -17.66 1.26
CA HIS A 164 -7.73 -17.43 0.01
C HIS A 164 -6.29 -16.98 0.28
N VAL A 165 -5.36 -17.58 -0.45
CA VAL A 165 -3.96 -17.18 -0.46
C VAL A 165 -3.58 -16.79 -1.87
N TYR A 166 -3.15 -15.55 -2.04
CA TYR A 166 -2.77 -14.98 -3.33
C TYR A 166 -1.26 -14.79 -3.38
N LEU A 167 -0.66 -15.17 -4.50
CA LEU A 167 0.75 -14.99 -4.79
C LEU A 167 0.88 -13.95 -5.91
N GLN A 168 1.63 -12.88 -5.67
CA GLN A 168 1.96 -11.87 -6.70
C GLN A 168 3.38 -12.05 -7.19
N PHE A 169 3.55 -12.06 -8.50
CA PHE A 169 4.80 -12.30 -9.19
C PHE A 169 5.21 -11.14 -10.09
N PHE A 170 6.49 -11.13 -10.45
CA PHE A 170 7.07 -10.26 -11.46
C PHE A 170 8.11 -11.00 -12.29
N ARG A 171 8.07 -10.81 -13.61
CA ARG A 171 9.10 -11.26 -14.57
C ARG A 171 9.10 -10.34 -15.77
N ASN A 172 10.29 -9.92 -16.22
CA ASN A 172 10.48 -9.17 -17.47
C ASN A 172 9.53 -7.96 -17.61
N GLY A 173 9.34 -7.16 -16.55
CA GLY A 173 8.47 -5.98 -16.58
C GLY A 173 6.96 -6.28 -16.48
N VAL A 174 6.57 -7.54 -16.31
CA VAL A 174 5.18 -7.99 -16.24
C VAL A 174 4.84 -8.39 -14.81
N TYR A 175 3.80 -7.78 -14.26
CA TYR A 175 3.16 -8.22 -13.01
C TYR A 175 2.04 -9.20 -13.33
N TRP A 176 1.87 -10.21 -12.49
CA TRP A 176 0.65 -11.02 -12.43
C TRP A 176 0.48 -11.58 -11.03
N PHE A 177 -0.72 -12.05 -10.72
CA PHE A 177 -0.97 -12.75 -9.47
C PHE A 177 -1.87 -13.95 -9.71
N SER A 178 -1.88 -14.89 -8.77
CA SER A 178 -2.81 -16.01 -8.79
C SER A 178 -3.14 -16.48 -7.39
N GLU A 179 -4.35 -17.03 -7.24
CA GLU A 179 -4.74 -17.75 -6.04
C GLU A 179 -4.06 -19.13 -6.02
N MET A 180 -3.55 -19.55 -4.87
CA MET A 180 -2.83 -20.82 -4.72
C MET A 180 -3.64 -22.04 -5.15
N GLU A 181 -4.94 -22.12 -4.83
CA GLU A 181 -5.78 -23.25 -5.24
C GLU A 181 -5.90 -23.33 -6.76
N ARG A 182 -6.04 -22.17 -7.41
CA ARG A 182 -6.07 -22.08 -8.87
C ARG A 182 -4.73 -22.47 -9.51
N LEU A 183 -3.60 -22.19 -8.86
CA LEU A 183 -2.29 -22.66 -9.30
C LEU A 183 -2.14 -24.17 -9.14
N ALA A 184 -2.55 -24.73 -8.01
CA ALA A 184 -2.50 -26.16 -7.75
C ALA A 184 -3.30 -26.96 -8.78
N LEU A 185 -4.50 -26.48 -9.14
CA LEU A 185 -5.32 -27.12 -10.19
C LEU A 185 -4.66 -27.11 -11.58
N LYS A 186 -3.84 -26.10 -11.88
CA LYS A 186 -3.14 -26.00 -13.18
C LYS A 186 -1.87 -26.83 -13.24
N HIS A 187 -1.20 -27.05 -12.11
CA HIS A 187 0.10 -27.70 -12.02
C HIS A 187 0.03 -28.91 -11.11
N GLN A 188 -0.64 -29.97 -11.59
CA GLN A 188 -0.95 -31.16 -10.78
C GLN A 188 0.29 -31.77 -10.13
N SER A 189 1.44 -31.76 -10.81
CA SER A 189 2.71 -32.29 -10.32
C SER A 189 3.28 -31.58 -9.09
N LEU A 190 2.81 -30.37 -8.78
CA LEU A 190 3.29 -29.52 -7.67
C LEU A 190 2.18 -29.22 -6.65
N THR A 191 1.06 -29.95 -6.74
CA THR A 191 -0.12 -29.73 -5.89
C THR A 191 0.21 -29.93 -4.42
N LYS A 192 1.02 -30.95 -4.09
CA LYS A 192 1.37 -31.27 -2.71
C LYS A 192 2.22 -30.16 -2.10
N GLU A 193 3.24 -29.70 -2.82
CA GLU A 193 4.15 -28.63 -2.41
C GLU A 193 3.39 -27.32 -2.18
N LEU A 194 2.45 -26.98 -3.06
CA LEU A 194 1.58 -25.82 -2.92
C LEU A 194 0.62 -25.95 -1.72
N ILE A 195 0.06 -27.14 -1.46
CA ILE A 195 -0.77 -27.39 -0.28
C ILE A 195 0.04 -27.24 1.01
N ASP A 196 1.24 -27.81 1.05
CA ASP A 196 2.11 -27.75 2.23
C ASP A 196 2.58 -26.32 2.49
N LEU A 197 2.89 -25.54 1.44
CA LEU A 197 3.17 -24.11 1.56
C LEU A 197 1.94 -23.34 2.06
N LYS A 198 0.72 -23.65 1.58
CA LYS A 198 -0.51 -23.02 2.08
C LYS A 198 -0.68 -23.28 3.58
N LYS A 199 -0.46 -24.52 4.04
CA LYS A 199 -0.54 -24.86 5.47
C LYS A 199 0.48 -24.10 6.31
N GLU A 200 1.71 -23.96 5.82
CA GLU A 200 2.76 -23.20 6.50
C GLU A 200 2.41 -21.71 6.62
N ILE A 201 1.96 -21.08 5.53
CA ILE A 201 1.46 -19.70 5.50
C ILE A 201 0.35 -19.51 6.55
N MET A 202 -0.62 -20.43 6.58
CA MET A 202 -1.71 -20.39 7.54
C MET A 202 -1.24 -20.60 8.98
N SER A 203 -0.22 -21.43 9.21
CA SER A 203 0.37 -21.62 10.53
C SER A 203 1.08 -20.36 11.04
N ILE A 204 1.68 -19.54 10.16
CA ILE A 204 2.32 -18.29 10.55
C ILE A 204 1.28 -17.27 11.03
N LEU A 205 0.10 -17.25 10.44
CA LEU A 205 -1.00 -16.36 10.85
C LEU A 205 -1.65 -16.75 12.18
N ASN A 206 -1.58 -18.03 12.56
CA ASN A 206 -2.11 -18.52 13.83
C ASN A 206 -1.15 -18.31 15.01
N ARG A 207 0.08 -17.83 14.77
CA ARG A 207 1.09 -17.53 15.79
C ARG A 207 1.17 -16.03 16.04
#